data_AF-A0AAN5K2X0-F1
#
_entry.id   AF-A0AAN5K2X0-F1
#
_cell.length_a   1.000
_cell.length_b   1.000
_cell.length_c   1.000
_cell.angle_alpha   90.00
_cell.angle_beta   90.00
_cell.angle_gamma   90.00
#
_symmetry.space_group_name_H-M   'P 1'
#
loop_
_entity.id
_entity.type
_entity.pdbx_description
1 polymer ?
#
loop_
_entity_poly.entity_id
_entity_poly.type
_entity_poly.pdbx_seq_one_letter_code
_entity_poly.pdbx_strand_id
1 'polypeptide(L)'
;MRDAEFRAMLQASKERNKHNSYAYTNTPASYELPAFSKSERRNIESVIRSITPRDRFMPTRKTTENTLKTFLMSFDSYEQLPSKIEDLIIGTCRSLGRDNYHRKVFYLLRSLDEINSSTVTSHLQRQATRLSYELPSDGYCANLTTICNKVIETINHHVEVGNISLTISEPDFEFDVYAQAEEF
;
A
#
# COMPACT_ATOMS: atom_id res chain seq x y z
N MET A 1 -57.42 -49.03 0.65
CA MET A 1 -57.80 -48.02 -0.36
C MET A 1 -56.95 -48.27 -1.59
N ARG A 2 -57.55 -48.51 -2.77
CA ARG A 2 -56.78 -48.92 -3.98
C ARG A 2 -56.10 -47.69 -4.59
N ASP A 3 -54.85 -47.83 -5.07
CA ASP A 3 -54.04 -46.71 -5.60
C ASP A 3 -54.73 -45.95 -6.76
N ALA A 4 -55.58 -46.65 -7.54
CA ALA A 4 -56.39 -46.07 -8.58
C ALA A 4 -57.49 -45.12 -8.05
N GLU A 5 -58.11 -45.45 -6.92
CA GLU A 5 -59.13 -44.60 -6.28
C GLU A 5 -58.49 -43.31 -5.72
N PHE A 6 -57.27 -43.42 -5.18
CA PHE A 6 -56.50 -42.28 -4.70
C PHE A 6 -56.08 -41.33 -5.83
N ARG A 7 -55.65 -41.88 -6.98
CA ARG A 7 -55.33 -41.08 -8.17
C ARG A 7 -56.56 -40.39 -8.75
N ALA A 8 -57.70 -41.09 -8.83
CA ALA A 8 -58.96 -40.50 -9.28
C ALA A 8 -59.43 -39.38 -8.34
N MET A 9 -59.30 -39.56 -7.03
CA MET A 9 -59.60 -38.53 -6.03
C MET A 9 -58.71 -37.28 -6.21
N LEU A 10 -57.41 -37.45 -6.44
CA LEU A 10 -56.49 -36.34 -6.69
C LEU A 10 -56.82 -35.59 -7.99
N GLN A 11 -57.17 -36.31 -9.05
CA GLN A 11 -57.54 -35.71 -10.33
C GLN A 11 -58.85 -34.91 -10.21
N ALA A 12 -59.86 -35.46 -9.56
CA ALA A 12 -61.12 -34.76 -9.26
C ALA A 12 -60.92 -33.57 -8.31
N SER A 13 -59.94 -33.62 -7.40
CA SER A 13 -59.59 -32.48 -6.55
C SER A 13 -58.91 -31.36 -7.35
N LYS A 14 -58.02 -31.69 -8.28
CA LYS A 14 -57.39 -30.71 -9.19
C LYS A 14 -58.41 -30.03 -10.10
N GLU A 15 -59.35 -30.79 -10.65
CA GLU A 15 -60.43 -30.25 -11.51
C GLU A 15 -61.39 -29.33 -10.75
N ARG A 16 -61.75 -29.68 -9.50
CA ARG A 16 -62.53 -28.80 -8.63
C ARG A 16 -61.79 -27.51 -8.27
N ASN A 17 -60.49 -27.59 -7.98
CA ASN A 17 -59.69 -26.41 -7.67
C ASN A 17 -59.39 -25.51 -8.87
N LYS A 18 -59.46 -26.04 -10.10
CA LYS A 18 -59.30 -25.24 -11.34
C LYS A 18 -60.35 -24.12 -11.45
N HIS A 19 -61.56 -24.33 -10.91
CA HIS A 19 -62.66 -23.37 -10.98
C HIS A 19 -62.71 -22.42 -9.75
N ASN A 20 -61.98 -22.72 -8.68
CA ASN A 20 -62.08 -22.00 -7.40
C ASN A 20 -61.17 -20.76 -7.27
N SER A 21 -60.62 -20.21 -8.36
CA SER A 21 -59.66 -19.08 -8.37
C SER A 21 -58.35 -19.26 -7.58
N TYR A 22 -58.26 -20.19 -6.62
CA TYR A 22 -57.06 -20.48 -5.84
C TYR A 22 -55.93 -21.17 -6.64
N ALA A 23 -56.20 -21.60 -7.88
CA ALA A 23 -55.18 -22.19 -8.77
C ALA A 23 -54.55 -21.15 -9.74
N TYR A 24 -55.10 -19.95 -9.83
CA TYR A 24 -54.59 -18.88 -10.70
C TYR A 24 -53.74 -17.89 -9.92
N THR A 25 -52.66 -18.36 -9.30
CA THR A 25 -51.54 -17.46 -9.06
C THR A 25 -50.88 -17.26 -10.42
N ASN A 26 -51.29 -16.22 -11.15
CA ASN A 26 -50.54 -15.66 -12.29
C ASN A 26 -49.24 -15.00 -11.79
N THR A 27 -48.53 -15.65 -10.88
CA THR A 27 -47.18 -15.31 -10.50
C THR A 27 -46.29 -15.91 -11.57
N PRO A 28 -45.67 -15.10 -12.45
CA PRO A 28 -44.75 -15.62 -13.43
C PRO A 28 -43.60 -16.33 -12.70
N ALA A 29 -43.16 -17.49 -13.21
CA ALA A 29 -42.06 -18.26 -12.62
C ALA A 29 -40.74 -17.46 -12.58
N SER A 30 -40.64 -16.40 -13.39
CA SER A 30 -39.59 -15.39 -13.37
C SER A 30 -40.21 -14.01 -13.54
N TYR A 31 -39.86 -13.08 -12.65
CA TYR A 31 -40.13 -11.66 -12.87
C TYR A 31 -38.88 -11.04 -13.49
N GLU A 32 -38.91 -10.81 -14.80
CA GLU A 32 -37.85 -10.10 -15.50
C GLU A 32 -38.10 -8.60 -15.40
N LEU A 33 -37.17 -7.89 -14.76
CA LEU A 33 -37.19 -6.43 -14.72
C LEU A 33 -36.98 -5.88 -16.14
N PRO A 34 -37.74 -4.86 -16.57
CA PRO A 34 -37.52 -4.23 -17.86
C PRO A 34 -36.09 -3.68 -17.94
N ALA A 35 -35.44 -3.89 -19.09
CA ALA A 35 -34.11 -3.40 -19.31
C ALA A 35 -34.11 -1.86 -19.37
N PHE A 36 -33.53 -1.21 -18.35
CA PHE A 36 -33.41 0.24 -18.33
C PHE A 36 -32.62 0.76 -19.53
N SER A 37 -33.13 1.85 -20.12
CA SER A 37 -32.42 2.64 -21.11
C SER A 37 -31.17 3.31 -20.50
N LYS A 38 -30.24 3.77 -21.35
CA LYS A 38 -29.01 4.44 -20.89
C LYS A 38 -29.30 5.70 -20.07
N SER A 39 -30.36 6.44 -20.40
CA SER A 39 -30.78 7.64 -19.66
C SER A 39 -31.34 7.29 -18.29
N GLU A 40 -32.20 6.28 -18.19
CA GLU A 40 -32.78 5.82 -16.93
C GLU A 40 -31.71 5.30 -15.98
N ARG A 41 -30.72 4.54 -16.48
CA ARG A 41 -29.59 4.08 -15.65
C ARG A 41 -28.80 5.23 -15.06
N ARG A 42 -28.50 6.27 -15.84
CA ARG A 42 -27.80 7.47 -15.35
C ARG A 42 -28.59 8.22 -14.29
N ASN A 43 -29.90 8.35 -14.48
CA ASN A 43 -30.77 9.00 -13.50
C ASN A 43 -30.81 8.19 -12.19
N ILE A 44 -30.99 6.87 -12.28
CA ILE A 44 -30.98 5.97 -11.12
C ILE A 44 -29.62 6.01 -10.41
N GLU A 45 -28.52 5.98 -11.15
CA GLU A 45 -27.15 6.07 -10.61
C GLU A 45 -26.91 7.41 -9.90
N SER A 46 -27.44 8.51 -10.43
CA SER A 46 -27.36 9.83 -9.79
C SER A 46 -28.13 9.87 -8.46
N VAL A 47 -29.32 9.25 -8.40
CA VAL A 47 -30.14 9.15 -7.20
C VAL A 47 -29.45 8.28 -6.16
N ILE A 48 -28.96 7.09 -6.55
CA ILE A 48 -28.17 6.21 -5.68
C ILE A 48 -26.96 6.98 -5.14
N ARG A 49 -26.20 7.67 -5.98
CA ARG A 49 -25.02 8.46 -5.56
C ARG A 49 -25.37 9.61 -4.60
N SER A 50 -26.60 10.13 -4.65
CA SER A 50 -27.06 11.19 -3.77
C SER A 50 -27.51 10.69 -2.39
N ILE A 51 -28.01 9.46 -2.31
CA ILE A 51 -28.53 8.84 -1.07
C ILE A 51 -27.46 8.01 -0.37
N THR A 52 -26.58 7.35 -1.15
CA THR A 52 -25.50 6.55 -0.61
C THR A 52 -24.51 7.47 0.11
N PRO A 53 -24.25 7.27 1.42
CA PRO A 53 -23.24 8.03 2.13
C PRO A 53 -21.91 7.84 1.40
N ARG A 54 -21.32 8.95 0.94
CA ARG A 54 -19.95 8.93 0.45
C ARG A 54 -19.09 8.64 1.66
N ASP A 55 -18.64 7.40 1.81
CA ASP A 55 -17.39 7.13 2.50
C ASP A 55 -16.32 7.91 1.76
N ARG A 56 -16.04 9.13 2.24
CA ARG A 56 -14.83 9.82 1.84
C ARG A 56 -13.73 8.95 2.39
N PHE A 57 -13.15 8.10 1.54
CA PHE A 57 -11.88 7.48 1.84
C PHE A 57 -10.90 8.63 2.12
N MET A 58 -10.69 8.92 3.40
CA MET A 58 -9.65 9.86 3.79
C MET A 58 -8.34 9.16 3.43
N PRO A 59 -7.55 9.69 2.49
CA PRO A 59 -6.27 9.10 2.18
C PRO A 59 -5.41 9.16 3.44
N THR A 60 -5.22 8.01 4.08
CA THR A 60 -4.22 7.88 5.14
C THR A 60 -2.87 8.15 4.51
N ARG A 61 -2.10 9.08 5.09
CA ARG A 61 -0.76 9.38 4.61
C ARG A 61 0.05 8.08 4.66
N LYS A 62 0.54 7.63 3.51
CA LYS A 62 1.39 6.45 3.45
C LYS A 62 2.69 6.78 4.19
N THR A 63 2.95 6.07 5.27
CA THR A 63 4.26 6.03 5.93
C THR A 63 5.04 4.88 5.31
N THR A 64 6.30 5.14 4.97
CA THR A 64 7.22 4.11 4.49
C THR A 64 8.27 3.89 5.56
N GLU A 65 8.42 2.65 6.02
CA GLU A 65 9.48 2.26 6.94
C GLU A 65 10.84 2.36 6.25
N ASN A 66 11.83 2.94 6.92
CA ASN A 66 13.17 3.08 6.39
C ASN A 66 14.02 1.84 6.71
N THR A 67 13.93 0.83 5.83
CA THR A 67 14.72 -0.40 5.92
C THR A 67 16.22 -0.18 5.83
N LEU A 68 16.66 0.99 5.34
CA LEU A 68 18.07 1.30 5.08
C LEU A 68 18.74 2.03 6.23
N LYS A 69 18.00 2.50 7.24
CA LYS A 69 18.56 3.32 8.32
C LYS A 69 19.72 2.62 9.02
N THR A 70 19.52 1.36 9.42
CA THR A 70 20.53 0.55 10.13
C THR A 70 21.81 0.41 9.32
N PHE A 71 21.67 0.15 8.01
CA PHE A 71 22.79 0.08 7.08
C PHE A 71 23.49 1.42 6.91
N LEU A 72 22.76 2.53 6.75
CA LEU A 72 23.33 3.85 6.52
C LEU A 72 23.94 4.47 7.79
N MET A 73 23.54 4.02 8.97
CA MET A 73 24.11 4.50 10.24
C MET A 73 25.58 4.13 10.43
N SER A 74 26.05 3.03 9.82
CA SER A 74 27.46 2.60 9.90
C SER A 74 28.42 3.51 9.13
N PHE A 75 27.90 4.35 8.22
CA PHE A 75 28.69 5.29 7.44
C PHE A 75 28.56 6.70 8.02
N ASP A 76 29.69 7.37 8.27
CA ASP A 76 29.71 8.71 8.83
C ASP A 76 29.50 9.79 7.77
N SER A 77 30.07 9.58 6.58
CA SER A 77 29.98 10.50 5.46
C SER A 77 29.43 9.82 4.20
N TYR A 78 28.89 10.64 3.30
CA TYR A 78 28.41 10.17 2.01
C TYR A 78 29.52 9.54 1.15
N GLU A 79 30.77 9.98 1.32
CA GLU A 79 31.93 9.53 0.54
C GLU A 79 32.42 8.13 0.92
N GLN A 80 32.00 7.63 2.09
CA GLN A 80 32.33 6.27 2.56
C GLN A 80 31.38 5.20 2.01
N LEU A 81 30.35 5.63 1.26
CA LEU A 81 29.31 4.75 0.78
C LEU A 81 29.85 3.86 -0.36
N PRO A 82 29.47 2.56 -0.44
CA PRO A 82 29.88 1.72 -1.55
C PRO A 82 29.41 2.29 -2.90
N SER A 83 30.31 2.34 -3.89
CA SER A 83 30.05 2.95 -5.21
C SER A 83 28.76 2.45 -5.87
N LYS A 84 28.43 1.16 -5.73
CA LYS A 84 27.18 0.58 -6.25
C LYS A 84 25.92 1.21 -5.66
N ILE A 85 25.93 1.53 -4.36
CA ILE A 85 24.79 2.13 -3.67
C ILE A 85 24.75 3.64 -4.00
N GLU A 86 25.92 4.26 -4.12
CA GLU A 86 26.04 5.67 -4.48
C GLU A 86 25.45 5.92 -5.87
N ASP A 87 25.83 5.09 -6.85
CA ASP A 87 25.30 5.13 -8.21
C ASP A 87 23.79 4.93 -8.26
N LEU A 88 23.24 4.09 -7.38
CA LEU A 88 21.81 3.87 -7.29
C LEU A 88 21.07 5.10 -6.73
N ILE A 89 21.61 5.72 -5.68
CA ILE A 89 21.07 6.97 -5.12
C ILE A 89 21.17 8.11 -6.14
N ILE A 90 22.28 8.21 -6.86
CA ILE A 90 22.47 9.22 -7.92
C ILE A 90 21.53 8.95 -9.09
N GLY A 91 21.42 7.70 -9.54
CA GLY A 91 20.57 7.29 -10.65
C GLY A 91 19.08 7.53 -10.39
N THR A 92 18.63 7.28 -9.17
CA THR A 92 17.26 7.58 -8.73
C THR A 92 17.00 9.08 -8.59
N CYS A 93 17.96 9.85 -8.11
CA CYS A 93 17.85 11.32 -8.09
C CYS A 93 17.78 11.89 -9.51
N ARG A 94 18.58 11.36 -10.45
CA ARG A 94 18.58 11.74 -11.87
C ARG A 94 17.28 11.38 -12.58
N SER A 95 16.70 10.21 -12.31
CA SER A 95 15.42 9.81 -12.92
C SER A 95 14.26 10.72 -12.52
N LEU A 96 14.37 11.39 -11.36
CA LEU A 96 13.43 12.41 -10.88
C LEU A 96 13.84 13.84 -11.29
N GLY A 97 14.90 14.01 -12.08
CA GLY A 97 15.40 15.30 -12.58
C GLY A 97 16.09 16.18 -11.52
N ARG A 98 16.66 15.58 -10.48
CA ARG A 98 17.17 16.28 -9.28
C ARG A 98 18.57 15.81 -8.88
N ASP A 99 19.57 16.13 -9.70
CA ASP A 99 20.92 15.62 -9.57
C ASP A 99 21.64 16.03 -8.27
N ASN A 100 21.32 17.20 -7.71
CA ASN A 100 22.02 17.76 -6.54
C ASN A 100 21.49 17.26 -5.17
N TYR A 101 20.52 16.34 -5.17
CA TYR A 101 19.78 15.97 -3.94
C TYR A 101 20.35 14.73 -3.24
N HIS A 102 21.23 13.97 -3.89
CA HIS A 102 21.80 12.71 -3.41
C HIS A 102 22.37 12.81 -1.97
N ARG A 103 23.21 13.82 -1.68
CA ARG A 103 23.76 14.04 -0.33
C ARG A 103 22.67 14.30 0.72
N LYS A 104 21.70 15.15 0.39
CA LYS A 104 20.61 15.49 1.32
C LYS A 104 19.73 14.28 1.61
N VAL A 105 19.44 13.48 0.59
CA VAL A 105 18.66 12.25 0.72
C VAL A 105 19.38 11.23 1.59
N PHE A 106 20.69 11.06 1.41
CA PHE A 106 21.50 10.19 2.28
C PHE A 106 21.39 10.60 3.75
N TYR A 107 21.60 11.87 4.08
CA TYR A 107 21.51 12.33 5.47
C TYR A 107 20.10 12.22 6.05
N LEU A 108 19.06 12.42 5.23
CA LEU A 108 17.68 12.20 5.66
C LEU A 108 17.41 10.73 5.97
N LEU A 109 17.78 9.82 5.06
CA LEU A 109 17.63 8.37 5.24
C LEU A 109 18.49 7.83 6.40
N ARG A 110 19.62 8.45 6.74
CA ARG A 110 20.40 8.08 7.93
C ARG A 110 19.69 8.49 9.24
N SER A 111 18.96 9.60 9.23
CA SER A 111 18.39 10.21 10.44
C SER A 111 16.98 9.73 10.80
N LEU A 112 16.14 9.42 9.81
CA LEU A 112 14.72 9.15 10.00
C LEU A 112 14.41 7.65 9.99
N ASP A 113 13.65 7.18 10.98
CA ASP A 113 13.11 5.81 11.01
C ASP A 113 11.96 5.62 10.01
N GLU A 114 11.07 6.61 9.92
CA GLU A 114 9.93 6.59 9.01
C GLU A 114 9.98 7.79 8.06
N ILE A 115 9.79 7.51 6.77
CA ILE A 115 9.74 8.53 5.73
C ILE A 115 8.28 8.93 5.51
N ASN A 116 7.95 10.13 6.00
CA ASN A 116 6.69 10.78 5.70
C ASN A 116 6.90 12.31 5.60
N SER A 117 5.97 13.00 4.95
CA SER A 117 6.10 14.45 4.73
C SER A 117 6.16 15.24 6.06
N SER A 118 5.47 14.78 7.11
CA SER A 118 5.51 15.37 8.46
C SER A 118 6.84 15.17 9.19
N THR A 119 7.50 14.02 9.05
CA THR A 119 8.78 13.73 9.70
C THR A 119 9.89 14.48 8.99
N VAL A 120 9.87 14.52 7.66
CA VAL A 120 10.80 15.31 6.85
C VAL A 120 10.67 16.81 7.14
N THR A 121 9.44 17.35 7.15
CA THR A 121 9.21 18.78 7.52
C THR A 121 9.71 19.07 8.93
N SER A 122 9.34 18.25 9.93
CA SER A 122 9.76 18.45 11.32
C SER A 122 11.27 18.39 11.47
N HIS A 123 11.93 17.44 10.81
CA HIS A 123 13.38 17.30 10.85
C HIS A 123 14.09 18.50 10.21
N LEU A 124 13.62 18.94 9.02
CA LEU A 124 14.21 20.10 8.35
C LEU A 124 13.92 21.41 9.08
N GLN A 125 12.75 21.58 9.69
CA GLN A 125 12.43 22.74 10.52
C GLN A 125 13.34 22.83 11.75
N ARG A 126 13.60 21.70 12.43
CA ARG A 126 14.56 21.64 13.55
C ARG A 126 15.99 21.98 13.11
N GLN A 127 16.41 21.52 11.92
CA GLN A 127 17.72 21.88 11.38
C GLN A 127 17.80 23.36 10.97
N ALA A 128 16.77 23.89 10.31
CA ALA A 128 16.71 25.28 9.87
C ALA A 128 16.71 26.25 11.05
N THR A 129 15.93 25.96 12.10
CA THR A 129 15.91 26.75 13.34
C THR A 129 17.24 26.74 14.06
N ARG A 130 17.94 25.59 14.13
CA ARG A 130 19.29 25.50 14.70
C ARG A 130 20.31 26.32 13.94
N LEU A 131 20.22 26.37 12.61
CA LEU A 131 21.17 27.04 11.73
C LEU A 131 20.73 28.48 11.36
N SER A 132 19.59 28.94 11.87
CA SER A 132 18.97 30.23 11.52
C SER A 132 18.74 30.43 10.02
N TYR A 133 18.38 29.36 9.30
CA TYR A 133 17.99 29.42 7.89
C TYR A 133 16.47 29.60 7.71
N GLU A 134 16.06 29.98 6.51
CA GLU A 134 14.65 30.05 6.14
C GLU A 134 13.95 28.70 6.28
N LEU A 135 12.67 28.77 6.67
CA LEU A 135 11.85 27.58 6.83
C LEU A 135 11.65 26.90 5.46
N PRO A 136 11.81 25.57 5.39
CA PRO A 136 11.63 24.84 4.15
C PRO A 136 10.17 24.90 3.69
N SER A 137 9.96 25.15 2.39
CA SER A 137 8.63 25.12 1.77
C SER A 137 8.02 23.72 1.84
N ASP A 138 6.70 23.63 2.04
CA ASP A 138 5.98 22.35 2.11
C ASP A 138 6.15 21.51 0.84
N GLY A 139 6.11 22.17 -0.33
CA GLY A 139 6.36 21.50 -1.62
C GLY A 139 7.77 20.93 -1.75
N TYR A 140 8.77 21.57 -1.12
CA TYR A 140 10.14 21.05 -1.09
C TYR A 140 10.23 19.78 -0.24
N CYS A 141 9.58 19.77 0.92
CA CYS A 141 9.54 18.61 1.81
C CYS A 141 8.78 17.42 1.18
N ALA A 142 7.68 17.69 0.48
CA ALA A 142 6.94 16.67 -0.27
C ALA A 142 7.81 16.02 -1.36
N ASN A 143 8.55 16.83 -2.13
CA ASN A 143 9.47 16.32 -3.15
C ASN A 143 10.59 15.45 -2.56
N LEU A 144 11.20 15.89 -1.45
CA LEU A 144 12.23 15.10 -0.75
C LEU A 144 11.68 13.77 -0.24
N THR A 145 10.46 13.77 0.29
CA THR A 145 9.79 12.55 0.75
C THR A 145 9.61 11.56 -0.40
N THR A 146 9.17 12.02 -1.57
CA THR A 146 9.01 11.20 -2.77
C THR A 146 10.34 10.60 -3.24
N ILE A 147 11.42 11.39 -3.24
CA ILE A 147 12.76 10.90 -3.61
C ILE A 147 13.24 9.83 -2.62
N CYS A 148 13.11 10.09 -1.30
CA CYS A 148 13.52 9.12 -0.27
C CYS A 148 12.76 7.79 -0.42
N ASN A 149 11.44 7.86 -0.65
CA ASN A 149 10.62 6.67 -0.90
C ASN A 149 11.09 5.88 -2.12
N LYS A 150 11.40 6.58 -3.23
CA LYS A 150 11.86 5.91 -4.45
C LYS A 150 13.24 5.29 -4.27
N VAL A 151 14.14 5.95 -3.53
CA VAL A 151 15.47 5.41 -3.18
C VAL A 151 15.32 4.13 -2.39
N ILE A 152 14.49 4.11 -1.34
CA ILE A 152 14.22 2.90 -0.55
C ILE A 152 13.68 1.78 -1.43
N GLU A 153 12.69 2.07 -2.28
CA GLU A 153 12.09 1.09 -3.19
C GLU A 153 13.13 0.48 -4.15
N THR A 154 13.97 1.32 -4.76
CA THR A 154 15.01 0.83 -5.69
C THR A 154 16.10 0.03 -4.98
N ILE A 155 16.58 0.47 -3.82
CA ILE A 155 17.62 -0.26 -3.09
C ILE A 155 17.07 -1.61 -2.66
N ASN A 156 15.86 -1.66 -2.10
CA ASN A 156 15.22 -2.93 -1.71
C ASN A 156 15.05 -3.86 -2.92
N HIS A 157 14.63 -3.33 -4.08
CA HIS A 157 14.55 -4.14 -5.30
C HIS A 157 15.92 -4.72 -5.73
N HIS A 158 16.99 -3.92 -5.67
CA HIS A 158 18.33 -4.41 -6.00
C HIS A 158 18.87 -5.44 -5.00
N VAL A 159 18.42 -5.38 -3.74
CA VAL A 159 18.73 -6.37 -2.71
C VAL A 159 17.97 -7.67 -2.96
N GLU A 160 16.68 -7.60 -3.29
CA GLU A 160 15.86 -8.76 -3.65
C GLU A 160 16.40 -9.50 -4.88
N VAL A 161 16.88 -8.75 -5.88
CA VAL A 161 17.51 -9.32 -7.08
C VAL A 161 18.91 -9.89 -6.79
N GLY A 162 19.52 -9.57 -5.63
CA GLY A 162 20.84 -10.05 -5.24
C GLY A 162 22.01 -9.26 -5.86
N ASN A 163 21.76 -8.07 -6.39
CA ASN A 163 22.79 -7.20 -6.97
C ASN A 163 23.63 -6.49 -5.88
N ILE A 164 23.04 -6.29 -4.70
CA ILE A 164 23.61 -5.56 -3.57
C ILE A 164 23.32 -6.37 -2.29
N SER A 165 24.32 -6.52 -1.44
CA SER A 165 24.17 -7.09 -0.09
C SER A 165 24.20 -5.95 0.94
N LEU A 166 23.10 -5.76 1.68
CA LEU A 166 23.02 -4.81 2.81
C LEU A 166 23.52 -5.41 4.13
N THR A 167 24.14 -6.58 4.09
CA THR A 167 24.73 -7.23 5.27
C THR A 167 25.86 -6.39 5.80
N ILE A 168 25.68 -5.81 6.98
CA ILE A 168 26.79 -5.47 7.87
C ILE A 168 27.33 -6.84 8.27
N SER A 169 28.42 -7.30 7.65
CA SER A 169 29.13 -8.45 8.20
C SER A 169 29.60 -8.03 9.58
N GLU A 170 28.88 -8.41 10.63
CA GLU A 170 29.55 -8.64 11.90
C GLU A 170 30.67 -9.64 11.56
N PRO A 171 31.95 -9.30 11.78
CA PRO A 171 32.94 -10.35 11.81
C PRO A 171 32.46 -11.30 12.91
N ASP A 172 32.18 -12.55 12.54
CA ASP A 172 31.99 -13.63 13.50
C ASP A 172 33.29 -13.73 14.32
N PHE A 173 33.42 -12.88 15.34
CA PHE A 173 34.36 -13.08 16.43
C PHE A 173 33.79 -14.25 17.21
N GLU A 174 34.04 -15.44 16.71
CA GLU A 174 33.99 -16.65 17.49
C GLU A 174 35.05 -16.47 18.58
N PHE A 175 34.63 -15.92 19.72
CA PHE A 175 35.50 -15.71 20.87
C PHE A 175 35.80 -17.09 21.44
N ASP A 176 36.82 -17.75 20.92
CA ASP A 176 37.27 -19.03 21.43
C ASP A 176 37.90 -18.83 22.82
N VAL A 177 37.07 -18.97 23.85
CA VAL A 177 37.44 -18.86 25.27
C VAL A 177 38.58 -19.83 25.62
N TYR A 178 38.81 -20.89 24.83
CA TYR A 178 39.83 -21.90 25.10
C TYR A 178 41.19 -21.63 24.46
N ALA A 179 41.32 -20.68 23.53
CA ALA A 179 42.60 -20.35 22.91
C ALA A 179 43.58 -19.62 23.86
N GLN A 180 43.08 -19.01 24.94
CA GLN A 180 43.92 -18.32 25.95
C GLN A 180 44.33 -19.21 27.14
N ALA A 181 43.90 -20.48 27.19
CA ALA A 181 44.15 -21.36 28.31
C ALA A 181 45.43 -22.20 28.18
N GLU A 182 46.18 -22.13 27.07
CA GLU A 182 47.37 -22.95 26.83
C GLU A 182 48.73 -22.23 27.04
N GLU A 183 48.76 -20.95 27.42
CA GLU A 183 50.01 -20.21 27.68
C GLU A 183 50.06 -19.53 29.06
N PHE A 184 49.93 -20.31 30.15
CA PHE A 184 50.35 -19.88 31.49
C PHE A 184 51.00 -21.00 32.31
#